data_AF-A0A109ULT4-F1
#
_entry.id   AF-A0A109ULT4-F1
#
_cell.length_a   1.000
_cell.length_b   1.000
_cell.length_c   1.000
_cell.angle_alpha   90.00
_cell.angle_beta   90.00
_cell.angle_gamma   90.00
#
_symmetry.space_group_name_H-M   'P 1'
#
loop_
_entity.id
_entity.type
_entity.pdbx_description
1 polymer ?
#
loop_
_entity_poly.entity_id
_entity_poly.type
_entity_poly.pdbx_seq_one_letter_code
_entity_poly.pdbx_strand_id
1 'polypeptide(L)'
;MGTNRPTREDSIAAVQTEPAILGFEPPWVCGWWGEDGAVPAEHNDPPVSDTPALAIHGQMDPCCGTRWSEHVRKTMPNLQYVEFQGLGHNPVNECRSTMINAFLDDPDAPVDDSCRNEVDLEPWVIEPAQ
;
A
#
# COMPACT_ATOMS: atom_id res chain seq x y z
N MET A 1 -29.83 9.34 -1.14
CA MET A 1 -28.49 9.97 -1.11
C MET A 1 -28.42 10.74 0.19
N GLY A 2 -27.48 10.41 1.08
CA GLY A 2 -27.42 11.03 2.41
C GLY A 2 -27.10 12.53 2.35
N THR A 3 -27.41 13.24 3.43
CA THR A 3 -27.24 14.69 3.56
C THR A 3 -25.79 15.11 3.83
N ASN A 4 -24.90 14.16 4.11
CA ASN A 4 -23.54 14.38 4.58
C ASN A 4 -22.57 14.57 3.42
N ARG A 5 -22.83 15.57 2.57
CA ARG A 5 -21.88 15.93 1.51
C ARG A 5 -20.66 16.62 2.13
N PRO A 6 -19.44 16.12 1.88
CA PRO A 6 -18.21 16.76 2.32
C PRO A 6 -18.12 18.22 1.87
N THR A 7 -17.62 19.07 2.74
CA THR A 7 -17.32 20.47 2.41
C THR A 7 -16.05 20.56 1.55
N ARG A 8 -15.78 21.75 1.02
CA ARG A 8 -14.51 22.02 0.31
C ARG A 8 -13.30 21.81 1.22
N GLU A 9 -13.43 22.16 2.50
CA GLU A 9 -12.35 22.03 3.48
C GLU A 9 -12.06 20.56 3.79
N ASP A 10 -13.10 19.75 4.02
CA ASP A 10 -12.98 18.29 4.18
C ASP A 10 -12.29 17.66 2.97
N SER A 11 -12.65 18.11 1.76
CA SER A 11 -12.08 17.60 0.51
C SER A 11 -10.58 17.92 0.38
N ILE A 12 -10.15 19.12 0.80
CA ILE A 12 -8.74 19.52 0.77
C ILE A 12 -7.94 18.77 1.83
N ALA A 13 -8.45 18.67 3.05
CA ALA A 13 -7.80 17.96 4.15
C ALA A 13 -7.60 16.48 3.80
N ALA A 14 -8.59 15.86 3.17
CA ALA A 14 -8.45 14.52 2.63
C ALA A 14 -7.25 14.47 1.66
N VAL A 15 -7.27 15.22 0.56
CA VAL A 15 -6.21 15.19 -0.47
C VAL A 15 -4.81 15.44 0.11
N GLN A 16 -4.68 16.29 1.11
CA GLN A 16 -3.40 16.54 1.79
C GLN A 16 -2.91 15.35 2.62
N THR A 17 -3.83 14.53 3.13
CA THR A 17 -3.50 13.35 3.93
C THR A 17 -2.97 12.22 3.04
N GLU A 18 -3.63 11.96 1.90
CA GLU A 18 -3.27 10.86 0.99
C GLU A 18 -3.35 11.28 -0.49
N PRO A 19 -2.46 12.15 -0.96
CA PRO A 19 -2.55 12.73 -2.30
C PRO A 19 -2.51 11.69 -3.43
N ALA A 20 -1.84 10.55 -3.21
CA ALA A 20 -1.73 9.48 -4.19
C ALA A 20 -3.01 8.63 -4.34
N ILE A 21 -3.82 8.52 -3.29
CA ILE A 21 -5.07 7.74 -3.29
C ILE A 21 -6.23 8.61 -3.79
N LEU A 22 -6.23 9.87 -3.35
CA LEU A 22 -7.36 10.79 -3.46
C LEU A 22 -7.38 11.59 -4.77
N GLY A 23 -6.34 11.44 -5.58
CA GLY A 23 -6.32 11.90 -6.96
C GLY A 23 -7.07 10.98 -7.92
N PHE A 24 -7.28 9.70 -7.57
CA PHE A 24 -7.88 8.69 -8.45
C PHE A 24 -9.33 8.36 -8.07
N GLU A 25 -9.64 8.28 -6.78
CA GLU A 25 -10.98 7.97 -6.29
C GLU A 25 -11.55 9.17 -5.51
N PRO A 26 -12.87 9.40 -5.54
CA PRO A 26 -13.51 10.43 -4.74
C PRO A 26 -14.03 9.85 -3.41
N PRO A 27 -13.23 9.50 -2.38
CA PRO A 27 -13.77 8.88 -1.16
C PRO A 27 -14.58 9.85 -0.30
N TRP A 28 -14.63 11.12 -0.68
CA TRP A 28 -15.63 12.05 -0.18
C TRP A 28 -17.06 11.60 -0.54
N VAL A 29 -17.25 10.73 -1.55
CA VAL A 29 -18.48 9.98 -1.81
C VAL A 29 -18.88 9.11 -0.62
N CYS A 30 -17.93 8.57 0.16
CA CYS A 30 -18.23 7.80 1.36
C CYS A 30 -19.00 8.63 2.39
N GLY A 31 -18.75 9.95 2.45
CA GLY A 31 -19.52 10.88 3.29
C GLY A 31 -21.03 10.83 3.01
N TRP A 32 -21.46 10.52 1.79
CA TRP A 32 -22.88 10.43 1.44
C TRP A 32 -23.63 9.26 2.11
N TRP A 33 -22.92 8.27 2.65
CA TRP A 33 -23.54 7.23 3.46
C TRP A 33 -23.88 7.70 4.88
N GLY A 34 -23.28 8.80 5.36
CA GLY A 34 -23.52 9.32 6.70
C GLY A 34 -23.20 8.29 7.79
N GLU A 35 -24.04 8.20 8.82
CA GLU A 35 -23.88 7.24 9.92
C GLU A 35 -23.91 5.78 9.43
N ASP A 36 -24.59 5.49 8.32
CA ASP A 36 -24.62 4.13 7.74
C ASP A 36 -23.25 3.69 7.18
N GLY A 37 -22.35 4.65 6.94
CA GLY A 37 -20.97 4.42 6.53
C GLY A 37 -19.96 4.50 7.68
N ALA A 38 -20.42 4.74 8.92
CA ALA A 38 -19.54 4.81 10.07
C ALA A 38 -18.95 3.42 10.35
N VAL A 39 -17.62 3.35 10.37
CA VAL A 39 -16.89 2.18 10.84
C VAL A 39 -16.44 2.41 12.28
N PRO A 40 -16.36 1.35 13.11
CA PRO A 40 -15.76 1.44 14.44
C PRO A 40 -14.38 2.12 14.42
N ALA A 41 -14.09 2.98 15.40
CA ALA A 41 -12.89 3.81 15.40
C ALA A 41 -11.60 2.97 15.43
N GLU A 42 -11.66 1.80 16.07
CA GLU A 42 -10.60 0.80 16.16
C GLU A 42 -10.15 0.25 14.79
N HIS A 43 -10.91 0.45 13.71
CA HIS A 43 -10.44 0.10 12.36
C HIS A 43 -9.25 0.94 11.88
N ASN A 44 -8.96 2.07 12.54
CA ASN A 44 -7.76 2.86 12.29
C ASN A 44 -6.56 2.38 13.11
N ASP A 45 -6.76 1.47 14.07
CA ASP A 45 -5.67 0.93 14.87
C ASP A 45 -4.87 -0.09 14.05
N PRO A 46 -3.53 -0.14 14.19
CA PRO A 46 -2.73 -1.17 13.57
C PRO A 46 -3.18 -2.56 14.04
N PRO A 47 -3.26 -3.56 13.15
CA PRO A 47 -3.55 -4.93 13.56
C PRO A 47 -2.48 -5.44 14.51
N VAL A 48 -2.89 -6.16 15.56
CA VAL A 48 -1.98 -6.83 16.51
C VAL A 48 -2.03 -8.33 16.23
N SER A 49 -0.88 -8.91 15.86
CA SER A 49 -0.82 -10.34 15.52
C SER A 49 0.61 -10.86 15.53
N ASP A 50 0.79 -12.06 16.08
CA ASP A 50 2.05 -12.81 15.98
C ASP A 50 2.05 -13.75 14.76
N THR A 51 0.98 -13.82 13.98
CA THR A 51 0.94 -14.63 12.75
C THR A 51 1.94 -14.07 11.74
N PRO A 52 2.87 -14.90 11.22
CA PRO A 52 3.78 -14.48 10.16
C PRO A 52 3.03 -13.93 8.95
N ALA A 53 3.59 -12.88 8.35
CA ALA A 53 3.02 -12.26 7.15
C ALA A 53 4.15 -11.80 6.21
N LEU A 54 3.86 -11.78 4.91
CA LEU A 54 4.71 -11.22 3.88
C LEU A 54 3.98 -10.07 3.18
N ALA A 55 4.55 -8.87 3.26
CA ALA A 55 4.10 -7.72 2.49
C ALA A 55 5.04 -7.46 1.30
N ILE A 56 4.46 -7.17 0.14
CA ILE A 56 5.19 -7.00 -1.11
C ILE A 56 4.83 -5.64 -1.70
N HIS A 57 5.85 -4.84 -1.96
CA HIS A 57 5.72 -3.47 -2.45
C HIS A 57 6.46 -3.31 -3.78
N GLY A 58 5.94 -2.46 -4.65
CA GLY A 58 6.72 -1.93 -5.77
C GLY A 58 7.32 -0.57 -5.39
N GLN A 59 8.58 -0.33 -5.74
CA GLN A 59 9.27 0.93 -5.50
C GLN A 59 8.57 2.15 -6.17
N MET A 60 7.87 1.90 -7.27
CA MET A 60 7.11 2.93 -8.00
C MET A 60 5.61 2.93 -7.66
N ASP A 61 5.16 2.22 -6.62
CA ASP A 61 3.77 2.26 -6.17
C ASP A 61 3.49 3.58 -5.41
N PRO A 62 2.67 4.49 -5.94
CA PRO A 62 2.42 5.78 -5.29
C PRO A 62 1.52 5.67 -4.05
N CYS A 63 0.79 4.56 -3.90
CA CYS A 63 -0.26 4.36 -2.90
C CYS A 63 0.20 3.46 -1.74
N CYS A 64 0.76 2.30 -2.08
CA CYS A 64 0.97 1.19 -1.14
C CYS A 64 2.46 0.88 -0.91
N GLY A 65 3.29 1.91 -0.71
CA GLY A 65 4.74 1.74 -0.45
C GLY A 65 5.08 1.15 0.93
N THR A 66 6.39 0.94 1.16
CA THR A 66 6.96 0.31 2.37
C THR A 66 6.59 0.99 3.69
N ARG A 67 6.25 2.28 3.68
CA ARG A 67 5.77 3.02 4.88
C ARG A 67 4.64 2.31 5.62
N TRP A 68 3.78 1.58 4.91
CA TRP A 68 2.67 0.84 5.51
C TRP A 68 3.17 -0.37 6.29
N SER A 69 4.14 -1.11 5.73
CA SER A 69 4.77 -2.23 6.43
C SER A 69 5.59 -1.78 7.63
N GLU A 70 6.29 -0.64 7.53
CA GLU A 70 6.96 -0.03 8.68
C GLU A 70 5.98 0.34 9.80
N HIS A 71 4.78 0.80 9.42
CA HIS A 71 3.72 1.13 10.37
C HIS A 71 3.17 -0.13 11.06
N VAL A 72 2.77 -1.16 10.31
CA VAL A 72 2.16 -2.38 10.88
C VAL A 72 3.16 -3.30 11.58
N ARG A 73 4.45 -3.29 11.22
CA ARG A 73 5.49 -4.07 11.92
C ARG A 73 5.65 -3.69 13.40
N LYS A 74 5.16 -2.51 13.81
CA LYS A 74 5.14 -2.09 15.22
C LYS A 74 4.30 -3.02 16.09
N THR A 75 3.28 -3.67 15.52
CA THR A 75 2.33 -4.55 16.19
C THR A 75 2.24 -5.95 15.57
N MET A 76 3.02 -6.19 14.51
CA MET A 76 3.19 -7.49 13.85
C MET A 76 4.69 -7.84 13.77
N PRO A 77 5.30 -8.39 14.83
CA PRO A 77 6.74 -8.57 14.90
C PRO A 77 7.30 -9.58 13.89
N ASN A 78 6.47 -10.50 13.41
CA ASN A 78 6.82 -11.53 12.43
C ASN A 78 6.48 -11.12 10.97
N LEU A 79 6.23 -9.83 10.74
CA LEU A 79 6.05 -9.29 9.39
C LEU A 79 7.40 -9.17 8.67
N GLN A 80 7.49 -9.85 7.53
CA GLN A 80 8.52 -9.62 6.52
C GLN A 80 7.96 -8.68 5.45
N TYR A 81 8.77 -7.77 4.92
CA TYR A 81 8.37 -6.97 3.77
C TYR A 81 9.51 -6.77 2.77
N VAL A 82 9.17 -6.80 1.49
CA VAL A 82 10.12 -6.64 0.37
C VAL A 82 9.63 -5.56 -0.59
N GLU A 83 10.55 -4.73 -1.04
CA GLU A 83 10.34 -3.73 -2.09
C GLU A 83 11.02 -4.17 -3.39
N PHE A 84 10.25 -4.24 -4.47
CA PHE A 84 10.70 -4.58 -5.80
C PHE A 84 11.08 -3.32 -6.57
N GLN A 85 12.33 -3.25 -7.05
CA GLN A 85 12.83 -2.13 -7.84
C GLN A 85 12.05 -2.00 -9.14
N GLY A 86 11.82 -0.76 -9.58
CA GLY A 86 11.25 -0.47 -10.90
C GLY A 86 9.80 -0.90 -11.13
N LEU A 87 9.19 -1.61 -10.19
CA LEU A 87 7.82 -2.09 -10.28
C LEU A 87 6.86 -1.19 -9.49
N GLY A 88 5.62 -1.09 -9.98
CA GLY A 88 4.56 -0.30 -9.37
C GLY A 88 3.60 -1.16 -8.54
N HIS A 89 2.31 -0.80 -8.58
CA HIS A 89 1.26 -1.49 -7.83
C HIS A 89 1.15 -2.96 -8.21
N ASN A 90 1.16 -3.85 -7.21
CA ASN A 90 1.16 -5.30 -7.36
C ASN A 90 2.31 -5.79 -8.29
N PRO A 91 3.56 -5.83 -7.82
CA PRO A 91 4.75 -6.09 -8.64
C PRO A 91 4.84 -7.57 -9.10
N VAL A 92 4.05 -7.96 -10.10
CA VAL A 92 3.95 -9.35 -10.58
C VAL A 92 5.12 -9.70 -11.51
N ASN A 93 5.99 -10.60 -11.04
CA ASN A 93 7.01 -11.28 -11.83
C ASN A 93 7.28 -12.70 -11.27
N GLU A 94 8.22 -13.42 -11.87
CA GLU A 94 8.66 -14.74 -11.39
C GLU A 94 9.23 -14.64 -9.97
N CYS A 95 10.15 -13.69 -9.73
CA CYS A 95 10.76 -13.44 -8.43
C CYS A 95 9.73 -13.34 -7.29
N ARG A 96 8.69 -12.51 -7.46
CA ARG A 96 7.56 -12.39 -6.51
C ARG A 96 6.88 -13.74 -6.26
N SER A 97 6.60 -14.49 -7.33
CA SER A 97 5.85 -15.75 -7.23
C SER A 97 6.67 -16.81 -6.50
N THR A 98 7.97 -16.91 -6.79
CA THR A 98 8.92 -17.79 -6.09
C THR A 98 9.05 -17.42 -4.62
N MET A 99 9.14 -16.13 -4.30
CA MET A 99 9.21 -15.62 -2.93
C MET A 99 7.94 -15.91 -2.13
N ILE A 100 6.76 -15.72 -2.72
CA ILE A 100 5.48 -16.06 -2.08
C ILE A 100 5.43 -17.56 -1.77
N ASN A 101 5.83 -18.42 -2.72
CA ASN A 101 5.85 -19.87 -2.48
C ASN A 101 6.81 -20.24 -1.34
N ALA A 102 8.03 -19.68 -1.32
CA ALA A 102 8.99 -19.93 -0.25
C ALA A 102 8.46 -19.51 1.13
N PHE A 103 7.80 -18.35 1.22
CA PHE A 103 7.14 -17.91 2.45
C PHE A 103 5.99 -18.83 2.87
N LEU A 104 5.18 -19.31 1.93
CA LEU A 104 4.08 -20.22 2.26
C LEU A 104 4.59 -21.59 2.72
N ASP A 105 5.75 -22.03 2.23
CA ASP A 105 6.39 -23.29 2.63
C ASP A 105 7.04 -23.20 4.04
N ASP A 106 7.70 -22.08 4.34
CA ASP A 106 8.30 -21.80 5.67
C ASP A 106 8.19 -20.29 6.02
N PRO A 107 7.09 -19.88 6.69
CA PRO A 107 6.81 -18.47 6.91
C PRO A 107 7.67 -17.82 8.00
N ASP A 108 8.33 -18.63 8.83
CA ASP A 108 9.26 -18.16 9.88
C ASP A 108 10.69 -17.96 9.33
N ALA A 109 11.00 -18.56 8.18
CA ALA A 109 12.27 -18.34 7.50
C ALA A 109 12.28 -16.98 6.76
N PRO A 110 13.41 -16.24 6.79
CA PRO A 110 13.58 -15.07 5.94
C PRO A 110 13.45 -15.44 4.46
N VAL A 111 12.61 -14.72 3.72
CA VAL A 111 12.48 -14.91 2.28
C VAL A 111 13.75 -14.50 1.54
N ASP A 112 14.13 -15.25 0.51
CA ASP A 112 15.21 -14.85 -0.41
C ASP A 112 14.67 -13.78 -1.36
N ASP A 113 15.19 -12.56 -1.24
CA ASP A 113 14.81 -11.40 -2.04
C ASP A 113 15.92 -10.90 -2.96
N SER A 114 16.93 -11.73 -3.23
CA SER A 114 18.05 -11.40 -4.11
C SER A 114 17.63 -11.00 -5.53
N CYS A 115 16.49 -11.50 -6.01
CA CYS A 115 15.90 -11.19 -7.31
C CYS A 115 15.06 -9.88 -7.34
N ARG A 116 14.87 -9.18 -6.21
CA ARG A 116 13.97 -8.01 -6.13
C ARG A 116 14.35 -6.84 -7.04
N ASN A 117 15.57 -6.85 -7.58
CA ASN A 117 16.13 -5.81 -8.44
C ASN A 117 16.28 -6.23 -9.92
N GLU A 118 15.64 -7.31 -10.36
CA GLU A 118 15.70 -7.78 -11.77
C GLU A 118 15.11 -6.79 -12.79
N VAL A 119 14.27 -5.86 -12.35
CA VAL A 119 13.75 -4.77 -13.18
C VAL A 119 14.58 -3.54 -12.91
N ASP A 120 15.37 -3.15 -13.92
CA ASP A 120 16.23 -1.97 -13.85
C ASP A 120 15.41 -0.67 -13.77
N LEU A 121 15.98 0.32 -13.08
CA LEU A 121 15.44 1.68 -13.11
C LEU A 121 15.78 2.34 -14.44
N GLU A 122 14.75 2.67 -15.21
CA GLU A 122 14.92 3.49 -16.40
C GLU A 122 15.16 4.96 -16.02
N PRO A 123 16.06 5.66 -16.72
CA PRO A 123 16.27 7.08 -16.48
C PRO A 123 15.02 7.87 -16.82
N TRP A 124 14.74 8.91 -16.03
CA TRP A 124 13.69 9.88 -16.36
C TRP A 124 14.03 10.61 -17.66
N VAL A 125 13.30 10.32 -18.73
CA VAL A 125 13.39 11.06 -19.99
C VAL A 125 12.32 12.14 -20.01
N ILE A 126 12.72 13.41 -19.91
CA ILE A 126 11.85 14.53 -20.23
C ILE A 126 11.96 14.74 -21.74
N GLU A 127 11.05 14.16 -22.51
CA GLU A 127 10.94 14.50 -23.93
C GLU A 127 10.48 15.96 -24.08
N PRO A 128 11.00 16.73 -25.06
CA PRO A 128 10.47 18.06 -25.35
C PRO A 128 8.99 17.97 -25.69
N ALA A 129 8.19 18.96 -25.27
CA ALA A 129 6.80 19.06 -25.71
C ALA A 129 6.75 19.05 -27.25
N GLN A 130 5.95 18.14 -27.81
CA GLN A 130 5.69 18.05 -29.26
C GLN A 130 4.87 19.24 -29.76
#